data_AF-A0A2E6ISU6-F1
#
_entry.id   AF-A0A2E6ISU6-F1
#
_cell.length_a   1.000
_cell.length_b   1.000
_cell.length_c   1.000
_cell.angle_alpha   90.00
_cell.angle_beta   90.00
_cell.angle_gamma   90.00
#
_symmetry.space_group_name_H-M   'P 1'
#
loop_
_entity.id
_entity.type
_entity.pdbx_description
1 polymer ?
#
loop_
_entity_poly.entity_id
_entity_poly.type
_entity_poly.pdbx_seq_one_letter_code
_entity_poly.pdbx_strand_id
1 'polypeptide(L)' 'MKDRHRPPAGELIRIPGLYRRWELPEVLRGHRTYRIEKAGAHEDGTPLVALYTDAPGPAGTSAGSDA' A
#
# COMPACT_ATOMS: atom_id res chain seq x y z
N MET A 1 19.45 -23.09 1.29
CA MET A 1 18.04 -22.66 1.43
C MET A 1 17.99 -21.24 0.90
N LYS A 2 17.21 -20.99 -0.16
CA LYS A 2 17.31 -19.73 -0.92
C LYS A 2 16.96 -18.56 -0.01
N ASP A 3 17.94 -17.68 0.23
CA ASP A 3 17.69 -16.31 0.60
C ASP A 3 16.60 -15.81 -0.33
N ARG A 4 15.39 -15.63 0.22
CA ARG A 4 14.35 -14.90 -0.50
C ARG A 4 14.96 -13.54 -0.63
N HIS A 5 15.46 -13.24 -1.83
CA HIS A 5 16.07 -11.98 -2.20
C HIS A 5 15.12 -10.89 -1.73
N ARG A 6 15.33 -10.39 -0.51
CA ARG A 6 14.71 -9.16 -0.03
C ARG A 6 15.38 -8.16 -0.93
N PRO A 7 14.67 -7.59 -1.92
CA PRO A 7 15.28 -6.51 -2.65
C PRO A 7 15.71 -5.49 -1.59
N PRO A 8 16.91 -4.87 -1.71
CA PRO A 8 17.20 -3.68 -0.90
C PRO A 8 15.94 -2.82 -1.01
N ALA A 9 15.43 -2.31 0.11
CA ALA A 9 14.14 -1.62 0.17
C ALA A 9 14.20 -0.39 -0.74
N GLY A 10 14.05 -0.63 -2.05
CA GLY A 10 13.83 0.36 -3.06
C GLY A 10 12.64 1.13 -2.58
N GLU A 11 12.73 2.44 -2.72
CA GLU A 11 11.77 3.40 -2.23
C GLU A 11 10.35 2.92 -2.56
N LEU A 12 9.66 2.37 -1.56
CA LEU A 12 8.32 1.84 -1.78
C LEU A 12 7.39 3.04 -1.90
N ILE A 13 6.69 3.12 -3.03
CA ILE A 13 5.80 4.23 -3.33
C ILE A 13 4.46 3.96 -2.65
N ARG A 14 3.92 4.97 -1.95
CA ARG A 14 2.60 4.88 -1.33
C ARG A 14 1.51 4.83 -2.39
N ILE A 15 0.64 3.83 -2.28
CA ILE A 15 -0.59 3.77 -3.07
C ILE A 15 -1.57 4.76 -2.42
N PRO A 16 -2.21 5.66 -3.19
CA PRO A 16 -3.20 6.59 -2.66
C PRO A 16 -4.35 5.87 -1.95
N GLY A 17 -4.90 6.49 -0.91
CA GLY A 17 -6.03 5.97 -0.14
C GLY A 17 -5.64 5.12 1.07
N LEU A 18 -6.67 4.74 1.83
CA LEU A 18 -6.62 3.82 2.95
C LEU A 18 -7.58 2.67 2.67
N TYR A 19 -7.15 1.46 3.00
CA TYR A 19 -7.87 0.25 2.60
C TYR A 19 -8.29 -0.55 3.82
N ARG A 20 -9.46 -1.19 3.72
CA ARG A 20 -9.91 -2.22 4.66
C ARG A 20 -9.17 -3.53 4.32
N ARG A 21 -9.03 -4.41 5.31
CA ARG A 21 -8.27 -5.67 5.13
C ARG A 21 -8.87 -6.57 4.05
N TRP A 22 -10.18 -6.55 3.88
CA TRP A 22 -10.90 -7.38 2.91
C TRP A 22 -10.87 -6.82 1.47
N GLU A 23 -10.47 -5.57 1.27
CA GLU A 23 -10.32 -4.97 -0.06
C GLU A 23 -8.97 -5.34 -0.70
N LEU A 24 -8.01 -5.81 0.09
CA LEU A 24 -6.65 -6.12 -0.39
C LEU A 24 -6.61 -7.09 -1.57
N PRO A 25 -7.41 -8.16 -1.65
CA PRO A 25 -7.42 -9.04 -2.83
C PRO A 25 -7.71 -8.31 -4.15
N GLU A 26 -8.44 -7.18 -4.12
CA GLU A 26 -8.79 -6.39 -5.30
C GLU A 26 -7.70 -5.38 -5.67
N VAL A 27 -6.90 -4.95 -4.69
CA VAL A 27 -5.86 -3.91 -4.85
C VAL A 27 -4.48 -4.53 -5.13
N LEU A 28 -4.18 -5.65 -4.48
CA LEU A 28 -2.89 -6.32 -4.65
C LEU A 28 -2.82 -6.99 -6.02
N ARG A 29 -1.67 -6.86 -6.68
CA ARG A 29 -1.37 -7.51 -7.96
C ARG A 29 -0.34 -8.59 -7.72
N GLY A 30 -0.43 -9.67 -8.50
CA GLY A 30 0.58 -10.74 -8.46
C GLY A 30 1.97 -10.21 -8.80
N HIS A 31 2.99 -10.90 -8.29
CA HIS A 31 4.39 -10.69 -8.63
C HIS A 31 4.92 -9.27 -8.29
N ARG A 32 4.38 -8.64 -7.25
CA ARG A 32 4.83 -7.35 -6.71
C ARG A 32 5.15 -7.43 -5.23
N THR A 33 6.07 -6.58 -4.79
CA THR A 33 6.37 -6.40 -3.36
C THR A 33 5.41 -5.38 -2.76
N TYR A 34 4.86 -5.70 -1.60
CA TYR A 34 4.00 -4.80 -0.85
C TYR A 34 4.46 -4.66 0.60
N ARG A 35 4.33 -3.44 1.13
CA ARG A 35 4.37 -3.15 2.57
C ARG A 35 3.01 -2.62 3.00
N ILE A 36 2.52 -3.15 4.11
CA ILE A 36 1.22 -2.80 4.68
C ILE A 36 1.45 -2.20 6.06
N GLU A 37 0.95 -0.99 6.29
CA GLU A 37 1.11 -0.27 7.55
C GLU A 37 -0.25 0.09 8.14
N LYS A 38 -0.38 0.04 9.47
CA LYS A 38 -1.59 0.52 10.16
C LYS A 38 -1.73 2.02 9.92
N ALA A 39 -2.90 2.46 9.49
CA ALA A 39 -3.15 3.87 9.14
C ALA A 39 -4.34 4.50 9.88
N GLY A 40 -4.87 3.81 10.90
CA GLY A 40 -5.97 4.30 11.73
C GLY A 40 -7.19 3.39 11.62
N ALA A 41 -8.37 3.99 11.78
CA ALA A 41 -9.65 3.35 11.63
C ALA A 41 -10.61 4.30 10.91
N HIS A 42 -11.57 3.72 10.18
CA HIS A 42 -12.72 4.43 9.65
C HIS A 42 -13.66 4.87 10.80
N GLU A 43 -14.64 5.74 10.52
CA GLU A 43 -15.57 6.27 11.54
C GLU A 43 -16.37 5.17 12.26
N ASP A 44 -16.64 4.07 11.56
CA ASP A 44 -17.30 2.87 12.11
C ASP A 44 -16.35 1.99 12.97
N GLY A 45 -15.12 2.44 13.20
CA GLY A 45 -14.09 1.73 13.96
C GLY A 45 -13.33 0.67 13.14
N THR A 46 -13.67 0.46 11.86
CA THR A 46 -13.00 -0.52 11.01
C THR A 46 -11.53 -0.16 10.81
N PRO A 47 -10.57 -1.05 11.13
CA PRO A 47 -9.15 -0.75 10.94
C PRO A 47 -8.80 -0.51 9.47
N LEU A 48 -8.03 0.55 9.23
CA LEU A 48 -7.53 0.93 7.92
C LEU A 48 -6.02 0.73 7.80
N VAL A 49 -5.57 0.43 6.59
CA VAL A 49 -4.15 0.26 6.25
C VAL A 49 -3.71 1.15 5.10
N ALA A 50 -2.47 1.62 5.16
CA ALA A 50 -1.76 2.21 4.03
C ALA A 50 -0.96 1.12 3.31
N LEU A 51 -0.91 1.19 1.98
CA LEU A 51 -0.17 0.26 1.14
C LEU A 51 0.98 0.97 0.43
N TYR A 52 2.11 0.30 0.35
CA TYR A 52 3.26 0.73 -0.43
C TYR A 52 3.70 -0.40 -1.36
N THR A 53 4.22 -0.07 -2.54
CA THR A 53 4.66 -1.04 -3.55
C THR A 53 5.96 -0.62 -4.23
N ASP A 54 6.68 -1.59 -4.78
CA ASP A 54 7.96 -1.45 -5.49
C ASP A 54 7.83 -0.89 -6.92
N ALA A 55 6.62 -0.71 -7.42
CA ALA A 55 6.38 -0.14 -8.75
C ALA A 55 5.32 0.96 -8.69
N PRO A 56 5.51 2.08 -9.41
CA PRO A 56 4.50 3.13 -9.48
C PRO A 56 3.18 2.54 -9.95
N GLY A 57 2.15 2.62 -9.11
CA GLY A 57 0.78 2.33 -9.54
C GLY A 57 0.36 3.33 -10.62
N PRO A 58 -0.62 3.00 -11.49
CA PRO A 58 -1.04 3.87 -12.60
C PRO A 58 -1.67 5.22 -12.18
N ALA A 59 -1.64 5.60 -10.92
CA ALA A 59 -2.14 6.88 -10.44
C ALA A 59 -1.27 7.40 -9.28
N GLY A 60 -0.03 7.78 -9.61
CA GLY A 60 0.72 8.74 -8.82
C GLY A 60 0.26 10.17 -9.14
N THR A 61 -1.00 10.50 -8.86
CA THR A 61 -1.39 11.91 -8.71
C THR A 61 -1.60 12.14 -7.23
N SER A 62 -0.49 12.49 -6.58
CA SER A 62 -0.48 13.24 -5.33
C SER A 62 -1.19 14.58 -5.55
N ALA A 63 -2.52 14.58 -5.49
CA ALA A 63 -3.29 15.78 -5.17
C ALA A 63 -3.40 15.83 -3.64
N GLY A 64 -2.32 16.26 -3.01
CA GLY A 64 -2.36 16.81 -1.67
C GLY A 64 -2.73 18.28 -1.75
N SER A 65 -3.64 18.67 -0.85
CA SER A 65 -3.70 19.96 -0.14
C SER A 65 -4.70 21.02 -0.60
N ASP A 66 -5.54 21.35 0.39
CA ASP A 66 -6.03 22.68 0.80
C ASP A 66 -7.43 23.12 0.33
N ALA A 67 -8.40 22.96 1.25
CA ALA A 67 -9.31 24.02 1.72
C ALA A 67 -10.08 23.53 2.98
#